data_AF-A0A3D1UBW6-F1
#
_entry.id   AF-A0A3D1UBW6-F1
#
_cell.length_a   1.000
_cell.length_b   1.000
_cell.length_c   1.000
_cell.angle_alpha   90.00
_cell.angle_beta   90.00
_cell.angle_gamma   90.00
#
_symmetry.space_group_name_H-M   'P 1'
#
loop_
_entity.id
_entity.type
_entity.pdbx_description
1 polymer ?
#
loop_
_entity_poly.entity_id
_entity_poly.type
_entity_poly.pdbx_seq_one_letter_code
_entity_poly.pdbx_strand_id
1 'polypeptide(L)'
;MAHGDIGSHFPDADPRWAGADSTVLLAAAVAEVRSAGHEVENLDCTVICEKPRLRPHVDAIRARLSQLLSIPVGCVSVKGKTNEKMDDVGAGRGIVAHAVVLLR
;
A
#
# COMPACT_ATOMS: atom_id res chain seq x y z
N MET A 1 -4.05 -3.66 15.41
CA MET A 1 -5.19 -4.60 15.32
C MET A 1 -4.76 -5.90 14.63
N ALA A 2 -5.33 -7.05 15.01
CA ALA A 2 -5.02 -8.37 14.42
C ALA A 2 -6.24 -8.93 13.65
N HIS A 3 -6.77 -8.17 12.69
CA HIS A 3 -8.03 -8.48 11.99
C HIS A 3 -7.85 -9.38 10.76
N GLY A 4 -6.74 -10.12 10.66
CA GLY A 4 -6.45 -10.98 9.49
C GLY A 4 -5.80 -10.22 8.33
N ASP A 5 -6.06 -10.67 7.10
CA ASP A 5 -5.38 -10.22 5.88
C ASP A 5 -6.36 -9.80 4.76
N ILE A 6 -5.81 -9.29 3.66
CA ILE A 6 -6.60 -8.79 2.53
C ILE A 6 -7.56 -9.84 1.95
N GLY A 7 -7.16 -11.11 1.89
CA GLY A 7 -7.99 -12.18 1.33
C GLY A 7 -9.15 -12.56 2.24
N SER A 8 -8.99 -12.37 3.55
CA SER A 8 -10.04 -12.55 4.54
C SER A 8 -11.10 -11.45 4.47
N HIS A 9 -10.67 -10.20 4.23
CA HIS A 9 -11.56 -9.03 4.12
C HIS A 9 -12.22 -8.89 2.74
N PHE A 10 -11.47 -9.23 1.68
CA PHE A 10 -11.88 -9.04 0.29
C PHE A 10 -11.62 -10.32 -0.51
N PRO A 11 -12.44 -11.38 -0.32
CA PRO A 11 -12.21 -12.67 -0.97
C PRO A 11 -12.36 -12.58 -2.49
N ASP A 12 -11.43 -13.17 -3.25
CA ASP A 12 -11.43 -13.17 -4.72
C ASP A 12 -12.69 -13.81 -5.34
N ALA A 13 -13.32 -14.74 -4.62
CA ALA A 13 -14.53 -15.41 -5.05
C ALA A 13 -15.79 -14.53 -4.97
N ASP A 14 -15.72 -13.40 -4.25
CA ASP A 14 -16.83 -12.47 -4.13
C ASP A 14 -16.89 -11.53 -5.35
N PRO A 15 -17.94 -11.59 -6.17
CA PRO A 15 -18.06 -10.76 -7.37
C PRO A 15 -18.02 -9.26 -7.09
N ARG A 16 -18.30 -8.82 -5.86
CA ARG A 16 -18.25 -7.41 -5.46
C ARG A 16 -16.84 -6.83 -5.53
N TRP A 17 -15.82 -7.66 -5.35
CA TRP A 17 -14.41 -7.24 -5.33
C TRP A 17 -13.67 -7.54 -6.65
N ALA A 18 -14.28 -8.33 -7.54
CA ALA A 18 -13.69 -8.68 -8.82
C ALA A 18 -13.42 -7.41 -9.66
N GLY A 19 -12.14 -7.16 -9.94
CA GLY A 19 -11.71 -5.97 -10.71
C GLY A 19 -11.90 -4.64 -9.97
N ALA A 20 -12.14 -4.67 -8.65
CA ALA A 20 -12.25 -3.45 -7.87
C ALA A 20 -10.94 -2.65 -7.87
N ASP A 21 -11.06 -1.33 -7.93
CA ASP A 21 -9.92 -0.44 -7.78
C ASP A 21 -9.34 -0.60 -6.36
N SER A 22 -8.01 -0.81 -6.25
CA SER A 22 -7.34 -1.00 -4.96
C SER A 22 -7.56 0.16 -3.98
N THR A 23 -7.90 1.36 -4.46
CA THR A 23 -8.26 2.49 -3.60
C THR A 23 -9.58 2.28 -2.85
N VAL A 24 -10.53 1.54 -3.42
CA VAL A 24 -11.77 1.14 -2.75
C VAL A 24 -11.46 0.16 -1.61
N LEU A 25 -10.59 -0.82 -1.87
CA LEU A 25 -10.16 -1.80 -0.87
C LEU A 25 -9.42 -1.11 0.29
N LEU A 26 -8.50 -0.19 -0.03
CA LEU A 26 -7.77 0.58 0.98
C LEU A 26 -8.72 1.45 1.82
N ALA A 27 -9.68 2.12 1.19
CA ALA A 27 -10.66 2.94 1.91
C ALA A 27 -11.52 2.08 2.86
N ALA A 28 -11.95 0.89 2.42
CA ALA A 28 -12.68 -0.04 3.27
C ALA A 28 -11.83 -0.54 4.45
N ALA A 29 -10.55 -0.88 4.21
CA ALA A 29 -9.63 -1.28 5.27
C ALA A 29 -9.39 -0.15 6.29
N VAL A 30 -9.24 1.11 5.84
CA VAL A 30 -9.10 2.27 6.74
C VAL A 30 -10.38 2.51 7.54
N ALA A 31 -11.55 2.32 6.94
CA ALA A 31 -12.82 2.42 7.67
C ALA A 31 -12.92 1.35 8.77
N GLU A 32 -12.44 0.14 8.51
CA GLU A 32 -12.38 -0.95 9.50
C GLU A 32 -11.37 -0.66 10.63
N VAL A 33 -10.21 -0.08 10.30
CA VAL A 33 -9.26 0.41 11.32
C VAL A 33 -9.94 1.40 12.27
N ARG A 34 -10.71 2.34 11.71
CA ARG A 34 -11.45 3.35 12.48
C ARG A 34 -12.61 2.77 13.27
N SER A 35 -13.34 1.80 12.71
CA SER A 35 -14.44 1.11 13.40
C SER A 35 -13.94 0.37 14.65
N ALA A 36 -12.70 -0.14 14.59
CA ALA A 36 -12.01 -0.77 15.71
C ALA A 36 -11.42 0.22 16.73
N GLY A 37 -11.64 1.53 16.56
CA GLY A 37 -11.19 2.58 17.47
C GLY A 37 -9.74 3.02 17.29
N HIS A 38 -9.10 2.66 16.17
CA HIS A 38 -7.74 3.06 15.85
C HIS A 38 -7.69 4.16 14.79
N GLU A 39 -6.59 4.90 14.77
CA GLU A 39 -6.26 5.81 13.67
C GLU A 39 -4.90 5.47 13.06
N VAL A 40 -4.75 5.73 11.76
CA VAL A 40 -3.44 5.65 11.11
C VAL A 40 -2.61 6.85 11.56
N GLU A 41 -1.44 6.59 12.14
CA GLU A 41 -0.52 7.65 12.55
C GLU A 41 0.45 7.99 11.41
N ASN A 42 1.12 6.96 10.86
CA ASN A 42 2.04 7.11 9.73
C ASN A 42 2.16 5.83 8.90
N LEU A 43 2.65 5.97 7.66
CA LEU A 43 2.94 4.88 6.74
C LEU A 43 4.36 5.03 6.17
N ASP A 44 5.11 3.94 6.15
CA ASP A 44 6.36 3.82 5.41
C ASP A 44 6.29 2.65 4.42
N CYS A 45 6.48 2.92 3.13
CA CYS A 45 6.44 1.93 2.07
C CYS A 45 7.77 1.88 1.30
N THR A 46 8.20 0.68 0.93
CA THR A 46 9.32 0.44 0.02
C THR A 46 8.82 -0.38 -1.15
N VAL A 47 8.95 0.18 -2.36
CA VAL A 47 8.67 -0.51 -3.61
C VAL A 47 9.99 -0.93 -4.24
N ILE A 48 10.12 -2.23 -4.49
CA ILE A 48 11.28 -2.86 -5.11
C ILE A 48 10.91 -3.21 -6.55
N CYS A 49 11.56 -2.55 -7.50
CA CYS A 49 11.38 -2.78 -8.93
C CYS A 49 12.64 -2.41 -9.70
N GLU A 50 13.00 -3.22 -10.70
CA GLU A 50 14.13 -2.90 -11.57
C GLU A 50 13.79 -1.74 -12.53
N LYS A 51 12.57 -1.76 -13.08
CA LYS A 51 11.96 -0.73 -13.93
C LYS A 51 10.44 -0.74 -13.74
N PRO A 52 9.74 0.40 -13.92
CA PRO A 52 10.26 1.74 -14.23
C PRO A 52 10.93 2.41 -13.01
N ARG A 53 11.60 3.55 -13.23
CA ARG A 53 12.13 4.34 -12.10
C ARG A 53 10.97 4.91 -11.30
N LEU A 54 10.93 4.63 -9.99
CA LEU A 54 9.85 5.10 -9.12
C LEU A 54 9.92 6.60 -8.83
N ARG A 55 11.12 7.19 -8.74
CA ARG A 55 11.35 8.57 -8.28
C ARG A 55 10.42 9.63 -8.90
N PRO A 56 10.15 9.65 -10.22
CA PRO A 56 9.22 10.62 -10.82
C PRO A 56 7.77 10.51 -10.32
N HIS A 57 7.39 9.38 -9.71
CA HIS A 57 6.03 9.09 -9.27
C HIS A 57 5.86 9.17 -7.75
N VAL A 58 6.95 9.23 -6.98
CA VAL A 58 6.92 9.13 -5.50
C VAL A 58 6.00 10.17 -4.88
N ASP A 59 6.09 11.45 -5.29
CA ASP A 59 5.29 12.50 -4.67
C ASP A 59 3.79 12.36 -4.99
N ALA A 60 3.46 11.93 -6.21
CA ALA A 60 2.07 11.64 -6.59
C ALA A 60 1.50 10.46 -5.77
N ILE A 61 2.29 9.40 -5.58
CA ILE A 61 1.90 8.24 -4.76
C ILE A 61 1.70 8.67 -3.31
N ARG A 62 2.64 9.44 -2.73
CA ARG A 62 2.53 9.95 -1.35
C ARG A 62 1.29 10.81 -1.16
N ALA A 63 1.01 11.72 -2.10
CA ALA A 63 -0.18 12.56 -2.05
C ALA A 63 -1.47 11.74 -2.12
N ARG A 64 -1.52 10.72 -2.99
CA ARG A 64 -2.69 9.84 -3.11
C ARG A 64 -2.91 8.99 -1.85
N LEU A 65 -1.85 8.40 -1.30
CA LEU A 65 -1.91 7.63 -0.05
C LEU A 65 -2.32 8.51 1.14
N SER A 66 -1.77 9.71 1.25
CA SER A 66 -2.14 10.72 2.25
C SER A 66 -3.66 10.97 2.26
N GLN A 67 -4.26 11.18 1.08
CA GLN A 67 -5.71 11.37 0.95
C GLN A 67 -6.50 10.13 1.39
N LEU A 68 -6.10 8.94 0.92
CA LEU A 68 -6.81 7.68 1.20
C LEU A 68 -6.75 7.28 2.67
N LEU A 69 -5.62 7.52 3.33
CA LEU A 69 -5.41 7.25 4.76
C LEU A 69 -5.96 8.39 5.64
N SER A 70 -6.22 9.56 5.05
CA SER A 70 -6.59 10.81 5.73
C SER A 70 -5.57 11.26 6.78
N ILE A 71 -4.28 11.19 6.45
CA ILE A 71 -3.17 11.67 7.29
C ILE A 71 -2.36 12.72 6.53
N PRO A 72 -1.58 13.59 7.20
CA PRO A 72 -0.70 14.53 6.51
C PRO A 72 0.30 13.81 5.61
N VAL A 73 0.62 14.39 4.45
CA VAL A 73 1.63 13.83 3.52
C VAL A 73 3.03 13.71 4.16
N GLY A 74 3.31 14.50 5.20
CA GLY A 74 4.52 14.40 6.01
C GLY A 74 4.62 13.08 6.80
N CYS A 75 3.50 12.42 7.06
CA CYS A 75 3.41 11.11 7.72
C CYS A 75 3.42 9.94 6.73
N VAL A 76 3.61 10.20 5.43
CA VAL A 76 3.64 9.18 4.37
C VAL A 76 5.02 9.16 3.71
N SER A 77 5.72 8.05 3.83
CA SER A 77 7.00 7.80 3.19
C SER A 77 6.88 6.69 2.14
N VAL A 78 7.43 6.93 0.94
CA VAL A 78 7.47 5.96 -0.16
C VAL A 78 8.89 5.96 -0.74
N LYS A 79 9.52 4.79 -0.75
CA LYS A 79 10.91 4.60 -1.18
C LYS A 79 10.95 3.65 -2.36
N GLY A 80 11.81 3.95 -3.34
CA GLY A 80 12.07 3.07 -4.48
C GLY A 80 13.45 2.43 -4.37
N LYS A 81 13.53 1.12 -4.60
CA LYS A 81 14.78 0.36 -4.65
C LYS A 81 14.78 -0.54 -5.88
N THR A 82 15.95 -0.72 -6.47
CA THR A 82 16.24 -1.84 -7.40
C THR A 82 16.49 -3.10 -6.59
N ASN A 83 16.35 -4.27 -7.22
CA ASN A 83 16.74 -5.55 -6.60
C ASN A 83 18.13 -6.00 -7.06
N GLU A 84 18.95 -5.07 -7.56
CA GLU A 84 20.33 -5.29 -8.01
C GLU A 84 20.46 -6.48 -9.00
N LYS A 85 19.48 -6.63 -9.90
CA LYS A 85 19.39 -7.73 -10.88
C LYS A 85 19.34 -9.14 -10.26
N MET A 86 19.05 -9.26 -8.96
CA MET A 86 18.83 -10.55 -8.30
C MET A 86 17.37 -10.98 -8.48
N ASP A 87 17.14 -12.29 -8.61
CA ASP A 87 15.82 -12.95 -8.71
C ASP A 87 14.87 -12.40 -9.81
N ASP A 88 13.58 -12.77 -9.73
CA ASP A 88 12.55 -12.34 -10.67
C ASP A 88 12.31 -10.82 -10.66
N VAL A 89 12.43 -10.18 -9.49
CA VAL A 89 12.23 -8.73 -9.35
C VAL A 89 13.37 -7.98 -10.02
N GLY A 90 14.61 -8.41 -9.83
CA GLY A 90 15.79 -7.83 -10.49
C GLY A 90 15.86 -8.15 -11.98
N ALA A 91 15.26 -9.26 -12.42
CA ALA A 91 15.05 -9.55 -13.83
C ALA A 91 13.89 -8.75 -14.45
N GLY A 92 13.18 -7.93 -13.68
CA GLY A 92 12.06 -7.10 -14.15
C GLY A 92 10.77 -7.88 -14.44
N ARG A 93 10.64 -9.10 -13.90
CA ARG A 93 9.44 -9.94 -14.02
C ARG A 93 8.43 -9.70 -12.89
N GLY A 94 8.79 -8.91 -11.88
CA GLY A 94 7.94 -8.61 -10.74
C GLY A 94 8.24 -7.27 -10.10
N ILE A 95 7.29 -6.82 -9.29
CA ILE A 95 7.40 -5.66 -8.40
C ILE A 95 6.97 -6.11 -7.02
N VAL A 96 7.73 -5.73 -5.99
CA VAL A 96 7.40 -6.03 -4.59
C VAL A 96 7.16 -4.73 -3.84
N ALA A 97 6.19 -4.73 -2.93
CA ALA A 97 5.96 -3.62 -2.02
C ALA A 97 5.90 -4.12 -0.57
N HIS A 98 6.70 -3.51 0.29
CA HIS A 98 6.60 -3.66 1.74
C HIS A 98 6.02 -2.38 2.32
N ALA A 99 5.07 -2.50 3.24
CA ALA A 99 4.48 -1.37 3.95
C ALA A 99 4.45 -1.65 5.45
N VAL A 100 4.83 -0.64 6.23
CA VAL A 100 4.74 -0.64 7.69
C VAL A 100 3.87 0.55 8.09
N VAL A 101 2.91 0.30 8.96
CA VAL A 101 1.92 1.29 9.39
C VAL A 101 1.88 1.29 10.91
N LEU A 102 1.97 2.47 11.52
CA LEU A 102 1.72 2.65 12.94
C LEU A 102 0.26 3.07 13.13
N LEU A 103 -0.41 2.40 14.05
CA LEU A 103 -1.76 2.76 14.50
C LEU A 103 -1.67 3.33 15.92
N ARG A 104 -2.50 4.32 16.22
CA ARG A 104 -2.73 4.84 17.57
C ARG A 104 -4.12 4.48 18.08
#